data_AF-A0A2I1Z0G5-F1
#
_entry.id   AF-A0A2I1Z0G5-F1
#
_cell.length_a   1.000
_cell.length_b   1.000
_cell.length_c   1.000
_cell.angle_alpha   90.00
_cell.angle_beta   90.00
_cell.angle_gamma   90.00
#
_symmetry.space_group_name_H-M   'P 1'
#
loop_
_entity.id
_entity.type
_entity.pdbx_description
1 polymer ?
#
loop_
_entity_poly.entity_id
_entity_poly.type
_entity_poly.pdbx_seq_one_letter_code
_entity_poly.pdbx_strand_id
1 'polypeptide(L)'
;MFEKMIEELKTKILEAIERYLKSRDTVKPRLTGLISAQEVMDELDIKYKTLQKWEDAGLRRYQPPLEDTRKIYYRISDIWKFLGVGNG
;
A
#
# COMPACT_ATOMS: atom_id res chain seq x y z
N MET A 1 -33.20 -17.36 -27.49
CA MET A 1 -31.77 -17.80 -27.51
C MET A 1 -30.83 -16.61 -27.45
N PHE A 2 -30.99 -15.60 -28.33
CA PHE A 2 -30.17 -14.39 -28.35
C PHE A 2 -30.27 -13.53 -27.07
N GLU A 3 -31.48 -13.31 -26.55
CA GLU A 3 -31.69 -12.56 -25.30
C GLU A 3 -31.00 -13.21 -24.10
N LYS A 4 -31.04 -14.55 -24.01
CA LYS A 4 -30.35 -15.30 -22.96
C LYS A 4 -28.83 -15.09 -23.02
N MET A 5 -28.29 -15.03 -24.24
CA MET A 5 -26.86 -14.77 -24.47
C MET A 5 -26.46 -13.34 -24.07
N ILE A 6 -27.34 -12.36 -24.30
CA ILE A 6 -27.13 -10.97 -23.85
C ILE A 6 -27.14 -10.89 -22.32
N GLU A 7 -28.08 -11.56 -21.66
CA GLU A 7 -28.13 -11.57 -20.19
C GLU A 7 -26.91 -12.26 -19.57
N GLU A 8 -26.47 -13.40 -20.12
CA GLU A 8 -25.23 -14.06 -19.70
C GLU A 8 -24.00 -13.16 -19.87
N LEU A 9 -23.94 -12.37 -20.96
CA LEU A 9 -22.86 -11.42 -21.18
C LEU A 9 -22.86 -10.28 -20.16
N LYS A 10 -24.03 -9.71 -19.86
CA LYS A 10 -24.18 -8.65 -18.84
C LYS A 10 -23.71 -9.13 -17.47
N THR A 11 -24.11 -10.33 -17.06
CA THR A 11 -23.69 -10.92 -15.78
C THR A 11 -22.17 -11.08 -15.73
N LYS A 12 -21.55 -11.63 -16.77
CA LYS A 12 -20.09 -11.81 -16.83
C LYS A 12 -19.33 -10.49 -16.78
N ILE A 13 -19.83 -9.46 -17.45
CA ILE A 13 -19.21 -8.11 -17.40
C ILE A 13 -19.32 -7.54 -15.99
N LEU A 14 -20.49 -7.64 -15.35
CA LEU A 14 -20.68 -7.15 -13.99
C LEU A 14 -19.74 -7.87 -13.00
N GLU A 15 -19.64 -9.19 -13.08
CA GLU A 15 -18.72 -9.99 -12.26
C GLU A 15 -17.25 -9.58 -12.47
N ALA A 16 -16.84 -9.30 -13.71
CA ALA A 16 -15.48 -8.84 -14.00
C ALA A 16 -15.21 -7.46 -13.39
N ILE A 17 -16.17 -6.53 -13.48
CA ILE A 17 -16.07 -5.20 -12.87
C ILE A 17 -16.01 -5.32 -11.34
N GLU A 18 -16.86 -6.13 -10.72
CA GLU A 18 -16.84 -6.33 -9.27
C GLU A 18 -15.52 -6.92 -8.77
N ARG A 19 -14.96 -7.91 -9.48
CA ARG A 19 -13.64 -8.48 -9.16
C ARG A 19 -12.55 -7.42 -9.26
N TYR A 20 -12.58 -6.61 -10.32
CA TYR A 20 -11.63 -5.52 -10.49
C TYR A 20 -11.72 -4.49 -9.36
N LEU A 21 -12.94 -4.02 -9.03
CA LEU A 21 -13.15 -3.05 -7.95
C LEU A 21 -12.69 -3.59 -6.59
N LYS A 22 -13.05 -4.85 -6.26
CA LYS A 22 -12.56 -5.51 -5.03
C LYS A 22 -11.03 -5.59 -4.97
N SER A 23 -10.37 -5.89 -6.09
CA SER A 23 -8.90 -5.94 -6.16
C SER A 23 -8.24 -4.55 -6.13
N ARG A 24 -8.96 -3.50 -6.54
CA ARG A 24 -8.47 -2.12 -6.52
C ARG A 24 -8.57 -1.52 -5.13
N ASP A 25 -9.65 -1.80 -4.41
CA ASP A 25 -9.91 -1.26 -3.08
C ASP A 25 -9.02 -1.89 -1.99
N THR A 26 -8.38 -3.04 -2.27
CA THR A 26 -7.41 -3.65 -1.33
C THR A 26 -6.14 -2.82 -1.14
N VAL A 27 -5.77 -1.96 -2.10
CA VAL A 27 -4.61 -1.08 -1.98
C VAL A 27 -5.08 0.35 -2.09
N LYS A 28 -5.31 1.00 -0.93
CA LYS A 28 -5.65 2.44 -0.89
C LYS A 28 -4.62 3.20 -1.76
N PRO A 29 -5.05 3.97 -2.77
CA PRO A 29 -4.14 4.78 -3.55
C PRO A 29 -3.39 5.73 -2.62
N ARG A 30 -2.10 5.47 -2.39
CA ARG A 30 -1.26 6.31 -1.54
C ARG A 30 -0.82 7.53 -2.34
N LEU A 31 -1.73 8.51 -2.49
CA LEU A 31 -1.53 9.71 -3.31
C LEU A 31 -0.22 10.45 -2.95
N THR A 32 0.17 10.42 -1.67
CA THR A 32 1.37 11.07 -1.15
C THR A 32 2.64 10.21 -1.26
N GLY A 33 2.50 8.93 -1.62
CA GLY A 33 3.58 7.94 -1.56
C GLY A 33 4.08 7.65 -0.13
N LEU A 34 3.32 8.04 0.90
CA LEU A 34 3.64 7.84 2.30
C LEU A 34 2.89 6.63 2.88
N ILE A 35 3.57 5.91 3.76
CA ILE A 35 3.05 4.78 4.54
C ILE A 35 3.34 5.02 6.02
N SER A 36 2.38 4.72 6.91
CA SER A 36 2.61 4.83 8.36
C SER A 36 3.48 3.70 8.88
N ALA A 37 4.14 3.90 10.02
CA ALA A 37 4.94 2.84 10.66
C ALA A 37 4.16 1.54 10.89
N GLN A 38 2.88 1.65 11.27
CA GLN A 38 2.04 0.47 11.49
C GLN A 38 1.78 -0.29 10.19
N GLU A 39 1.42 0.41 9.11
CA GLU A 39 1.21 -0.22 7.80
C GLU A 39 2.49 -0.88 7.25
N VAL A 40 3.68 -0.30 7.48
CA VAL A 40 4.96 -0.95 7.10
C VAL A 40 5.15 -2.27 7.86
N MET A 41 4.87 -2.26 9.17
CA MET A 41 4.99 -3.46 10.00
C MET A 41 4.01 -4.54 9.56
N ASP A 42 2.77 -4.16 9.26
CA ASP A 42 1.72 -5.08 8.83
C ASP A 42 1.99 -5.65 7.43
N GLU A 43 2.43 -4.82 6.48
CA GLU A 43 2.70 -5.25 5.09
C GLU A 43 3.95 -6.14 4.96
N LEU A 44 5.00 -5.88 5.75
CA LEU A 44 6.27 -6.61 5.70
C LEU A 44 6.37 -7.71 6.74
N ASP A 45 5.35 -7.89 7.59
CA ASP A 45 5.34 -8.80 8.74
C ASP A 45 6.58 -8.64 9.63
N ILE A 46 6.89 -7.38 9.99
CA ILE A 46 8.04 -7.04 10.84
C ILE A 46 7.59 -6.38 12.14
N LYS A 47 8.37 -6.61 13.20
CA LYS A 47 8.15 -5.97 14.51
C LYS A 47 8.78 -4.58 14.56
N TYR A 48 8.28 -3.75 15.45
CA TYR A 48 8.79 -2.39 15.71
C TYR A 48 10.31 -2.32 15.89
N LYS A 49 10.91 -3.29 16.62
CA LYS A 49 12.37 -3.35 16.82
C LYS A 49 13.16 -3.49 15.51
N THR A 50 12.60 -4.15 14.50
CA THR A 50 13.22 -4.27 13.18
C THR A 50 13.18 -2.94 12.46
N LEU A 51 12.02 -2.28 12.48
CA LEU A 51 11.86 -0.95 11.88
C LEU A 51 12.78 0.08 12.55
N GLN A 52 12.91 0.03 13.88
CA GLN A 52 13.85 0.86 14.64
C GLN A 52 15.31 0.68 14.17
N LYS A 53 15.74 -0.57 13.97
CA LYS A 53 17.08 -0.85 13.41
C LYS A 53 17.27 -0.28 12.01
N TRP A 54 16.21 -0.27 11.19
CA TRP A 54 16.28 0.33 9.86
C TRP A 54 16.42 1.85 9.92
N GLU A 55 15.69 2.48 10.83
CA GLU A 55 15.85 3.91 11.09
C GLU A 55 17.26 4.26 11.55
N ASP A 56 17.84 3.47 12.47
CA ASP A 56 19.22 3.64 12.95
C ASP A 56 20.26 3.39 11.84
N ALA A 57 19.93 2.52 10.88
CA ALA A 57 20.73 2.25 9.68
C ALA A 57 20.51 3.27 8.55
N GLY A 58 19.69 4.30 8.75
CA GLY A 58 19.53 5.42 7.82
C GLY A 58 18.22 5.49 7.06
N LEU A 59 17.21 4.67 7.39
CA LEU A 59 15.86 4.82 6.82
C LEU A 59 15.25 6.15 7.27
N ARG A 60 14.86 6.99 6.31
CA ARG A 60 14.36 8.35 6.58
C ARG A 60 12.93 8.33 7.11
N ARG A 61 12.73 9.00 8.25
CA ARG A 61 11.44 9.22 8.89
C ARG A 61 10.83 10.56 8.47
N TYR A 62 9.51 10.61 8.38
CA TYR A 62 8.73 11.82 8.14
C TYR A 62 7.70 11.99 9.25
N GLN A 63 7.76 13.12 9.94
CA GLN A 63 6.79 13.50 10.96
C GLN A 63 6.07 14.77 10.50
N PRO A 64 4.73 14.84 10.60
CA PRO A 64 4.00 16.06 10.33
C PRO A 64 4.46 17.19 11.27
N PRO A 65 4.57 18.45 10.80
CA PRO A 65 4.94 19.61 11.62
C PRO A 65 3.77 20.08 12.50
N LEU A 66 3.07 19.14 13.14
CA LEU A 66 1.98 19.40 14.07
C LEU A 66 2.48 19.04 15.47
N GLU A 67 2.43 20.00 16.40
CA GLU A 67 3.06 19.93 17.73
C GLU A 67 2.69 18.66 18.53
N ASP A 68 1.49 18.10 18.32
CA ASP A 68 0.98 16.96 19.10
C ASP A 68 1.02 15.60 18.36
N THR A 69 1.49 15.54 17.11
CA THR A 69 1.46 14.27 16.38
C THR A 69 2.79 13.52 16.50
N ARG A 70 2.78 12.39 17.22
CA ARG A 70 3.88 11.40 17.24
C ARG A 70 3.82 10.43 16.07
N LYS A 71 2.99 10.71 15.05
CA LYS A 71 2.81 9.81 13.91
C LYS A 71 4.02 9.87 12.99
N ILE A 72 4.63 8.72 12.77
CA ILE A 72 5.77 8.55 11.86
C ILE A 72 5.28 7.93 10.56
N TYR A 73 5.74 8.52 9.47
CA TYR A 73 5.54 8.07 8.10
C TYR A 73 6.88 7.83 7.42
N TYR A 74 6.83 7.00 6.38
CA TYR A 74 7.94 6.69 5.50
C TYR A 74 7.53 6.92 4.06
N ARG A 75 8.49 7.28 3.21
CA ARG A 75 8.28 7.19 1.76
C ARG A 75 8.43 5.74 1.34
N ILE A 76 7.45 5.25 0.59
CA ILE A 76 7.47 3.89 0.05
C ILE A 76 8.73 3.66 -0.79
N SER A 77 9.11 4.64 -1.61
CA SER A 77 10.33 4.58 -2.43
C SER A 77 11.62 4.48 -1.62
N ASP A 78 11.69 5.10 -0.44
CA ASP A 78 12.87 5.01 0.42
C ASP A 78 12.94 3.64 1.12
N ILE A 79 11.80 3.05 1.48
CA ILE A 79 11.73 1.65 1.95
C ILE A 79 12.24 0.70 0.87
N TRP A 80 11.76 0.82 -0.37
CA TRP A 80 12.22 -0.04 -1.47
C TRP A 80 13.71 0.08 -1.73
N LYS A 81 14.24 1.31 -1.74
CA LYS A 81 15.69 1.56 -1.88
C LYS A 81 16.46 0.94 -0.72
N PHE A 82 15.97 1.07 0.51
CA PHE A 82 16.59 0.50 1.70
C PHE A 82 16.62 -1.04 1.65
N LEU A 83 15.58 -1.67 1.11
CA LEU A 83 15.51 -3.11 0.87
C LEU A 83 16.35 -3.59 -0.34
N GLY A 84 17.09 -2.69 -1.00
CA GLY A 84 17.95 -3.03 -2.13
C GLY A 84 17.25 -3.08 -3.49
N VAL A 85 15.98 -2.68 -3.58
CA VAL A 85 15.16 -2.72 -4.83
C VAL A 85 15.42 -1.48 -5.72
N GLY A 86 16.43 -0.66 -5.40
CA GLY A 86 16.71 0.62 -6.08
C GLY A 86 17.90 0.65 -7.05
N ASN A 87 18.64 -0.44 -7.21
CA ASN A 87 19.80 -0.52 -8.12
C ASN A 87 19.53 -1.56 -9.22
N GLY A 88 18.89 -1.10 -10.29
CA GLY A 88 18.75 -1.79 -11.57
C GLY A 88 18.91 -0.78 -12.69
#